data_AF-A0AAQ3LXE6-F1
#
_entry.id   AF-A0AAQ3LXE6-F1
#
_cell.length_a   1.000
_cell.length_b   1.000
_cell.length_c   1.000
_cell.angle_alpha   90.00
_cell.angle_beta   90.00
_cell.angle_gamma   90.00
#
_symmetry.space_group_name_H-M   'P 1'
#
loop_
_entity.id
_entity.type
_entity.pdbx_description
1 polymer ?
#
loop_
_entity_poly.entity_id
_entity_poly.type
_entity_poly.pdbx_seq_one_letter_code
_entity_poly.pdbx_strand_id
1 'polypeptide(L)'
;MVLSGQHRHHNYTLLDGELNAEGQSPPAQHPSRRTPLARFVMLVTLAAATASLAIVSLANPLSTGQGKESQSCDSVFNGYQCRPEISHFWGQYSPYFSVPSEISTATPSFCKVTFAQILSRHGERDPTASKTKAYNATIQKLHSKVKTFSGPYAFLADYEYTLGADQLTLFGEKSMIHSGIQFYSRYENLAKTTTPFVRSSGEDRVIESAQNWTMGFHEAKVADRSTSHGDAGYPYSIVVIPETDGSNNTLNHGTCTNFENGPDTSGSAQSTWAALFIPPIQARLNAGMPGANLSVTDTIYMMDLCPFNTVANENGTISPFCDLFSKNEWHQYAYYETLGKYYGYSYGNPMGPTQGVGFVNELIARLTDTPVKDETSTNHTLDGNRGTFPLGRKLYADFSHDNTMTAIFAAMGLYNNSKPLSNTTLTEASRADGYSAGWTVPFAARAYVEKLQCLGQREELVRVIVNDRVVPLPQCECDGRGLCRLSKFISSMGFAKANGKWDQCFS
;
A
#
# COMPACT_ATOMS: atom_id res chain seq x y z
N MET A 1 -10.73 -20.00 10.52
CA MET A 1 -12.20 -20.10 10.69
C MET A 1 -12.81 -19.53 9.42
N VAL A 2 -13.66 -20.26 8.69
CA VAL A 2 -14.12 -19.80 7.36
C VAL A 2 -15.07 -18.62 7.52
N LEU A 3 -14.69 -17.46 6.98
CA LEU A 3 -15.56 -16.28 6.93
C LEU A 3 -16.28 -16.23 5.58
N SER A 4 -17.60 -16.36 5.63
CA SER A 4 -18.47 -16.18 4.47
C SER A 4 -18.49 -14.70 4.08
N GLY A 5 -18.17 -14.39 2.82
CA GLY A 5 -18.34 -13.05 2.29
C GLY A 5 -19.79 -12.57 2.45
N GLN A 6 -19.96 -11.40 3.04
CA GLN A 6 -21.17 -10.60 2.96
C GLN A 6 -20.77 -9.25 2.40
N HIS A 7 -21.36 -8.85 1.27
CA HIS A 7 -21.31 -7.46 0.83
C HIS A 7 -21.87 -6.57 1.95
N ARG A 8 -21.02 -5.71 2.51
CA ARG A 8 -21.43 -4.69 3.48
C ARG A 8 -21.35 -3.32 2.84
N HIS A 9 -22.52 -2.76 2.51
CA HIS A 9 -22.62 -1.32 2.40
C HIS A 9 -22.49 -0.73 3.81
N HIS A 10 -21.39 -0.04 4.06
CA HIS A 10 -21.20 0.75 5.28
C HIS A 10 -21.66 2.18 5.02
N ASN A 11 -22.77 2.59 5.65
CA ASN A 11 -23.14 4.00 5.71
C ASN A 11 -22.19 4.73 6.65
N TYR A 12 -21.40 5.65 6.11
CA TYR A 12 -20.58 6.56 6.90
C TYR A 12 -21.47 7.60 7.59
N THR A 13 -21.14 7.93 8.84
CA THR A 13 -21.66 9.14 9.49
C THR A 13 -20.63 10.23 9.27
N LEU A 14 -20.92 11.16 8.35
CA LEU A 14 -20.20 12.42 8.29
C LEU A 14 -20.45 13.18 9.60
N LEU A 15 -19.45 13.92 10.09
CA LEU A 15 -19.65 14.83 11.20
C LEU A 15 -20.33 16.09 10.67
N ASP A 16 -21.65 16.15 10.80
CA ASP A 16 -22.48 17.21 10.23
C ASP A 16 -22.12 18.60 10.77
N GLY A 17 -21.91 19.53 9.85
CA GLY A 17 -22.09 20.96 10.07
C GLY A 17 -23.52 21.36 9.67
N GLU A 18 -24.16 22.20 10.47
CA GLU A 18 -25.57 22.56 10.35
C GLU A 18 -25.96 23.15 8.98
N LEU A 19 -27.13 22.76 8.46
CA LEU A 19 -28.09 23.69 7.82
C LEU A 19 -29.48 23.02 7.67
N ASN A 20 -30.52 23.68 8.16
CA ASN A 20 -31.91 23.21 8.11
C ASN A 20 -32.58 23.52 6.76
N ALA A 21 -33.38 22.57 6.24
CA ALA A 21 -34.54 22.86 5.39
C ALA A 21 -35.58 21.72 5.48
N GLU A 22 -36.87 22.08 5.45
CA GLU A 22 -38.02 21.20 5.70
C GLU A 22 -38.47 20.41 4.44
N GLY A 23 -39.17 19.27 4.59
CA GLY A 23 -39.99 18.77 3.47
C GLY A 23 -40.45 17.29 3.42
N GLN A 24 -41.52 16.96 4.16
CA GLN A 24 -42.54 15.95 3.79
C GLN A 24 -42.22 14.42 3.83
N SER A 25 -43.28 13.64 4.06
CA SER A 25 -43.32 12.16 4.16
C SER A 25 -44.77 11.68 3.97
N PRO A 26 -45.05 10.36 3.87
CA PRO A 26 -44.36 9.33 3.08
C PRO A 26 -45.33 8.90 1.94
N PRO A 27 -46.21 7.86 2.01
CA PRO A 27 -46.17 6.49 2.56
C PRO A 27 -45.73 5.47 1.47
N ALA A 28 -45.77 4.13 1.58
CA ALA A 28 -46.28 3.19 2.59
C ALA A 28 -45.45 1.88 2.60
N GLN A 29 -45.86 0.89 3.40
CA GLN A 29 -45.44 -0.52 3.30
C GLN A 29 -46.68 -1.43 3.24
N HIS A 30 -46.56 -2.65 2.71
CA HIS A 30 -47.49 -3.75 3.01
C HIS A 30 -46.74 -5.06 3.31
N PRO A 31 -47.24 -5.91 4.23
CA PRO A 31 -46.49 -7.02 4.79
C PRO A 31 -46.76 -8.37 4.10
N SER A 32 -45.82 -9.31 4.20
CA SER A 32 -46.09 -10.74 3.94
C SER A 32 -46.05 -11.56 5.24
N ARG A 33 -46.91 -12.59 5.28
CA ARG A 33 -47.31 -13.32 6.49
C ARG A 33 -46.27 -14.34 6.95
N ARG A 34 -46.12 -14.50 8.28
CA ARG A 34 -45.66 -15.75 8.89
C ARG A 34 -46.85 -16.72 9.05
N THR A 35 -46.60 -18.02 8.89
CA THR A 35 -47.45 -19.11 9.39
C THR A 35 -46.60 -20.13 10.16
N PRO A 36 -47.11 -20.81 11.20
CA PRO A 36 -46.31 -21.62 12.13
C PRO A 36 -46.56 -23.14 11.98
N LEU A 37 -46.06 -23.90 12.99
CA LEU A 37 -46.11 -25.37 13.20
C LEU A 37 -45.06 -26.20 12.42
N ALA A 38 -44.51 -27.30 12.96
CA ALA A 38 -44.78 -27.99 14.24
C ALA A 38 -43.48 -28.50 14.93
N ARG A 39 -43.60 -28.84 16.22
CA ARG A 39 -42.55 -29.49 17.03
C ARG A 39 -42.51 -31.00 16.80
N PHE A 40 -41.34 -31.62 16.97
CA PHE A 40 -41.22 -32.94 17.61
C PHE A 40 -40.00 -32.98 18.54
N VAL A 41 -40.04 -33.84 19.55
CA VAL A 41 -39.11 -33.91 20.70
C VAL A 41 -38.68 -35.37 20.90
N MET A 42 -37.54 -35.58 21.59
CA MET A 42 -36.93 -36.83 22.13
C MET A 42 -35.69 -37.31 21.34
N LEU A 43 -34.63 -37.83 21.98
CA LEU A 43 -34.22 -37.82 23.40
C LEU A 43 -32.69 -38.02 23.50
N VAL A 44 -32.15 -37.81 24.71
CA VAL A 44 -30.73 -37.95 25.05
C VAL A 44 -30.35 -39.41 25.32
N THR A 45 -29.18 -39.85 24.85
CA THR A 45 -28.34 -40.83 25.57
C THR A 45 -26.85 -40.52 25.40
N LEU A 46 -26.15 -40.39 26.53
CA LEU A 46 -24.71 -40.22 26.63
C LEU A 46 -24.15 -41.41 27.44
N ALA A 47 -23.14 -42.11 26.95
CA ALA A 47 -22.32 -43.03 27.76
C ALA A 47 -20.95 -43.25 27.12
N ALA A 48 -19.89 -43.07 27.90
CA ALA A 48 -18.53 -43.39 27.52
C ALA A 48 -18.07 -44.68 28.23
N ALA A 49 -17.18 -45.45 27.61
CA ALA A 49 -16.40 -46.49 28.28
C ALA A 49 -15.05 -46.68 27.60
N THR A 50 -13.97 -46.61 28.39
CA THR A 50 -12.58 -46.83 27.98
C THR A 50 -12.04 -48.10 28.62
N ALA A 51 -11.37 -48.98 27.87
CA ALA A 51 -10.18 -49.73 28.34
C ALA A 51 -9.55 -50.60 27.24
N SER A 52 -8.33 -50.22 26.83
CA SER A 52 -7.14 -51.07 26.68
C SER A 52 -7.22 -52.48 26.05
N LEU A 53 -6.58 -52.62 24.88
CA LEU A 53 -5.71 -53.78 24.62
C LEU A 53 -4.40 -53.32 23.98
N ALA A 54 -3.27 -53.78 24.52
CA ALA A 54 -1.95 -53.51 23.99
C ALA A 54 -1.50 -54.68 23.10
N ILE A 55 -1.01 -54.37 21.89
CA ILE A 55 -0.22 -55.30 21.07
C ILE A 55 1.02 -54.56 20.58
N VAL A 56 2.18 -55.10 20.90
CA VAL A 56 3.49 -54.64 20.41
C VAL A 56 3.91 -55.57 19.27
N SER A 57 4.09 -55.02 18.07
CA SER A 57 4.73 -55.74 16.96
C SER A 57 5.48 -54.78 16.01
N LEU A 58 6.74 -54.57 16.36
CA LEU A 58 7.92 -54.36 15.51
C LEU A 58 7.75 -53.88 14.05
N ALA A 59 8.42 -52.75 13.77
CA ALA A 59 9.23 -52.46 12.59
C ALA A 59 8.57 -52.48 11.19
N ASN A 60 8.25 -51.28 10.72
CA ASN A 60 8.78 -50.80 9.44
C ASN A 60 8.90 -49.27 9.50
N PRO A 61 10.07 -48.66 9.18
CA PRO A 61 10.15 -47.22 8.99
C PRO A 61 9.56 -46.89 7.62
N LEU A 62 8.22 -46.87 7.54
CA LEU A 62 7.61 -46.00 6.54
C LEU A 62 8.10 -44.60 6.88
N SER A 63 8.94 -44.06 6.00
CA SER A 63 9.21 -42.64 5.96
C SER A 63 7.87 -41.99 5.65
N THR A 64 7.14 -41.62 6.70
CA THR A 64 6.08 -40.62 6.62
C THR A 64 6.77 -39.37 6.16
N GLY A 65 6.81 -39.17 4.85
CA GLY A 65 7.15 -37.90 4.27
C GLY A 65 6.19 -36.91 4.91
N GLN A 66 6.68 -36.15 5.90
CA GLN A 66 6.06 -34.91 6.27
C GLN A 66 5.98 -34.16 4.95
N GLY A 67 4.76 -34.04 4.43
CA GLY A 67 4.50 -33.12 3.34
C GLY A 67 5.08 -31.81 3.82
N LYS A 68 6.11 -31.31 3.15
CA LYS A 68 6.52 -29.93 3.34
C LYS A 68 5.29 -29.13 2.95
N GLU A 69 4.52 -28.67 3.94
CA GLU A 69 3.66 -27.53 3.74
C GLU A 69 4.55 -26.50 3.06
N SER A 70 4.20 -26.17 1.82
CA SER A 70 4.96 -25.20 1.04
C SER A 70 4.92 -23.91 1.82
N GLN A 71 6.02 -23.58 2.50
CA GLN A 71 6.10 -22.40 3.36
C GLN A 71 5.60 -21.22 2.53
N SER A 72 4.56 -20.54 3.05
CA SER A 72 3.94 -19.45 2.31
C SER A 72 5.02 -18.46 1.91
N CYS A 73 5.06 -18.16 0.61
CA CYS A 73 5.98 -17.18 0.08
C CYS A 73 5.50 -15.74 0.37
N ASP A 74 4.33 -15.55 0.99
CA ASP A 74 3.95 -14.32 1.69
C ASP A 74 4.19 -14.47 3.20
N SER A 75 4.72 -13.41 3.84
CA SER A 75 5.02 -13.41 5.28
C SER A 75 5.03 -12.00 5.88
N VAL A 76 4.68 -11.89 7.17
CA VAL A 76 4.68 -10.63 7.95
C VAL A 76 5.96 -9.80 7.79
N PHE A 77 7.13 -10.46 7.82
CA PHE A 77 8.43 -9.77 7.92
C PHE A 77 9.15 -9.55 6.59
N ASN A 78 8.91 -10.38 5.57
CA ASN A 78 9.56 -10.24 4.26
C ASN A 78 8.59 -9.77 3.16
N GLY A 79 7.29 -9.73 3.44
CA GLY A 79 6.24 -9.52 2.45
C GLY A 79 6.17 -10.68 1.45
N TYR A 80 5.78 -10.34 0.22
CA TYR A 80 5.56 -11.27 -0.88
C TYR A 80 6.86 -11.63 -1.60
N GLN A 81 7.21 -12.91 -1.57
CA GLN A 81 8.42 -13.52 -2.12
C GLN A 81 8.09 -14.64 -3.12
N CYS A 82 6.86 -14.69 -3.63
CA CYS A 82 6.45 -15.65 -4.65
C CYS A 82 6.91 -15.17 -6.03
N ARG A 83 7.78 -15.95 -6.71
CA ARG A 83 8.36 -15.60 -8.03
C ARG A 83 8.89 -14.14 -8.08
N PRO A 84 9.84 -13.76 -7.20
CA PRO A 84 10.31 -12.38 -7.06
C PRO A 84 10.92 -11.84 -8.36
N GLU A 85 11.39 -12.71 -9.25
CA GLU A 85 11.87 -12.36 -10.60
C GLU A 85 10.77 -11.93 -11.59
N ILE A 86 9.52 -11.85 -11.13
CA ILE A 86 8.37 -11.29 -11.82
C ILE A 86 7.58 -10.36 -10.88
N SER A 87 7.20 -10.83 -9.69
CA SER A 87 6.28 -10.12 -8.80
C SER A 87 6.83 -8.84 -8.17
N HIS A 88 8.16 -8.69 -8.09
CA HIS A 88 8.80 -7.45 -7.66
C HIS A 88 8.88 -6.41 -8.78
N PHE A 89 8.53 -6.80 -10.01
CA PHE A 89 8.65 -6.02 -11.25
C PHE A 89 7.28 -5.59 -11.83
N TRP A 90 6.26 -5.44 -10.98
CA TRP A 90 4.94 -4.91 -11.34
C TRP A 90 4.76 -3.41 -10.98
N GLY A 91 5.85 -2.70 -10.69
CA GLY A 91 5.79 -1.29 -10.32
C GLY A 91 4.98 -1.06 -9.04
N GLN A 92 4.08 -0.07 -9.05
CA GLN A 92 3.15 0.14 -7.92
C GLN A 92 2.13 -0.99 -7.73
N TYR A 93 2.00 -1.94 -8.67
CA TYR A 93 1.10 -3.09 -8.53
C TYR A 93 1.79 -4.32 -7.94
N SER A 94 3.10 -4.24 -7.68
CA SER A 94 3.79 -5.24 -6.86
C SER A 94 3.16 -5.25 -5.47
N PRO A 95 2.83 -6.42 -4.89
CA PRO A 95 2.65 -6.54 -3.44
C PRO A 95 3.88 -6.03 -2.69
N TYR A 96 3.73 -5.61 -1.43
CA TYR A 96 4.90 -5.22 -0.63
C TYR A 96 5.89 -6.40 -0.49
N PHE A 97 7.17 -6.09 -0.62
CA PHE A 97 8.28 -6.97 -0.27
C PHE A 97 9.35 -6.15 0.46
N SER A 98 10.11 -6.80 1.35
CA SER A 98 11.28 -6.18 1.98
C SER A 98 12.32 -5.85 0.93
N VAL A 99 12.63 -4.56 0.76
CA VAL A 99 13.58 -4.06 -0.24
C VAL A 99 15.02 -4.24 0.27
N PRO A 100 15.99 -4.63 -0.58
CA PRO A 100 17.39 -4.74 -0.18
C PRO A 100 17.97 -3.44 0.39
N SER A 101 18.64 -3.56 1.54
CA SER A 101 19.27 -2.43 2.25
C SER A 101 20.75 -2.68 2.47
N GLU A 102 21.61 -1.75 2.03
CA GLU A 102 23.06 -1.78 2.29
C GLU A 102 23.38 -1.46 3.76
N ILE A 103 22.51 -0.68 4.41
CA ILE A 103 22.60 -0.30 5.82
C ILE A 103 21.56 -1.09 6.61
N SER A 104 21.96 -1.65 7.75
CA SER A 104 21.06 -2.41 8.62
C SER A 104 19.90 -1.55 9.14
N THR A 105 18.67 -2.05 8.98
CA THR A 105 17.45 -1.45 9.57
C THR A 105 17.32 -1.67 11.07
N ALA A 106 18.14 -2.53 11.68
CA ALA A 106 18.11 -2.75 13.12
C ALA A 106 18.30 -1.44 13.90
N THR A 107 17.72 -1.34 15.09
CA THR A 107 18.06 -0.27 16.04
C THR A 107 19.52 -0.46 16.46
N PRO A 108 20.42 0.52 16.26
CA PRO A 108 21.83 0.33 16.60
C PRO A 108 22.05 0.13 18.10
N SER A 109 23.10 -0.59 18.46
CA SER A 109 23.53 -0.76 19.86
C SER A 109 23.65 0.58 20.58
N PHE A 110 23.21 0.61 21.84
CA PHE A 110 23.15 1.80 22.69
C PHE A 110 22.23 2.93 22.18
N CYS A 111 21.34 2.66 21.23
CA CYS A 111 20.25 3.55 20.83
C CYS A 111 18.88 3.00 21.27
N LYS A 112 17.93 3.90 21.53
CA LYS A 112 16.52 3.58 21.80
C LYS A 112 15.63 4.47 20.93
N VAL A 113 14.67 3.86 20.24
CA VAL A 113 13.64 4.61 19.50
C VAL A 113 12.75 5.37 20.50
N THR A 114 12.53 6.65 20.26
CA THR A 114 11.73 7.57 21.08
C THR A 114 10.44 8.01 20.38
N PHE A 115 10.45 8.00 19.04
CA PHE A 115 9.32 8.34 18.17
C PHE A 115 9.38 7.44 16.92
N ALA A 116 8.22 7.04 16.40
CA ALA A 116 8.08 6.48 15.06
C ALA A 116 6.79 6.97 14.38
N GLN A 117 6.91 7.41 13.13
CA GLN A 117 5.79 7.69 12.24
C GLN A 117 5.82 6.71 11.06
N ILE A 118 4.71 6.00 10.83
CA ILE A 118 4.47 5.27 9.57
C ILE A 118 3.64 6.14 8.63
N LEU A 119 4.10 6.27 7.39
CA LEU A 119 3.29 6.63 6.23
C LEU A 119 3.07 5.36 5.41
N SER A 120 1.84 4.90 5.31
CA SER A 120 1.49 3.66 4.61
C SER A 120 0.61 3.94 3.40
N ARG A 121 0.79 3.16 2.35
CA ARG A 121 -0.21 3.03 1.30
C ARG A 121 -1.36 2.15 1.78
N HIS A 122 -2.51 2.24 1.12
CA HIS A 122 -3.48 1.16 1.08
C HIS A 122 -2.87 -0.17 0.58
N GLY A 123 -3.48 -1.29 0.96
CA GLY A 123 -3.10 -2.64 0.52
C GLY A 123 -3.47 -2.96 -0.93
N GLU A 124 -3.31 -4.22 -1.32
CA GLU A 124 -3.67 -4.71 -2.65
C GLU A 124 -5.18 -4.53 -2.93
N ARG A 125 -5.51 -4.11 -4.15
CA ARG A 125 -6.87 -3.75 -4.56
C ARG A 125 -7.22 -4.29 -5.94
N ASP A 126 -8.52 -4.33 -6.23
CA ASP A 126 -9.02 -4.45 -7.60
C ASP A 126 -8.54 -3.27 -8.47
N PRO A 127 -8.61 -3.41 -9.83
CA PRO A 127 -8.45 -2.28 -10.74
C PRO A 127 -9.42 -1.13 -10.41
N THR A 128 -9.15 0.10 -10.85
CA THR A 128 -10.15 1.18 -10.72
C THR A 128 -11.31 0.94 -11.67
N ALA A 129 -12.53 1.41 -11.39
CA ALA A 129 -13.72 1.15 -12.22
C ALA A 129 -13.51 1.45 -13.73
N SER A 130 -12.74 2.49 -14.05
CA SER A 130 -12.38 2.83 -15.43
C SER A 130 -11.44 1.79 -16.07
N LYS A 131 -10.45 1.29 -15.30
CA LYS A 131 -9.56 0.20 -15.71
C LYS A 131 -10.27 -1.15 -15.76
N THR A 132 -11.15 -1.47 -14.82
CA THR A 132 -12.02 -2.66 -14.81
C THR A 132 -12.79 -2.78 -16.12
N LYS A 133 -13.45 -1.69 -16.53
CA LYS A 133 -14.15 -1.61 -17.82
C LYS A 133 -13.22 -1.80 -19.02
N ALA A 134 -12.04 -1.19 -19.00
CA ALA A 134 -11.07 -1.26 -20.09
C ALA A 134 -10.47 -2.67 -20.25
N TYR A 135 -10.06 -3.31 -19.15
CA TYR A 135 -9.51 -4.66 -19.13
C TYR A 135 -10.54 -5.70 -19.58
N ASN A 136 -11.78 -5.62 -19.06
CA ASN A 136 -12.87 -6.50 -19.50
C ASN A 136 -13.15 -6.32 -21.01
N ALA A 137 -13.12 -5.09 -21.54
CA ALA A 137 -13.26 -4.86 -22.97
C ALA A 137 -12.13 -5.50 -23.81
N THR A 138 -10.88 -5.51 -23.34
CA THR A 138 -9.77 -6.23 -24.00
C THR A 138 -9.98 -7.76 -23.98
N ILE A 139 -10.54 -8.32 -22.90
CA ILE A 139 -10.88 -9.76 -22.82
C ILE A 139 -12.04 -10.12 -23.75
N GLN A 140 -13.13 -9.33 -23.74
CA GLN A 140 -14.26 -9.51 -24.67
C GLN A 140 -13.81 -9.38 -26.13
N LYS A 141 -12.89 -8.45 -26.43
CA LYS A 141 -12.24 -8.34 -27.74
C LYS A 141 -11.52 -9.63 -28.11
N LEU A 142 -10.71 -10.21 -27.23
CA LEU A 142 -10.04 -11.49 -27.46
C LEU A 142 -11.04 -12.60 -27.75
N HIS A 143 -12.04 -12.84 -26.89
CA HIS A 143 -13.07 -13.85 -27.10
C HIS A 143 -13.86 -13.67 -28.41
N SER A 144 -14.14 -12.42 -28.81
CA SER A 144 -14.91 -12.14 -30.03
C SER A 144 -14.12 -12.27 -31.34
N LYS A 145 -12.77 -12.34 -31.30
CA LYS A 145 -11.91 -12.32 -32.50
C LYS A 145 -10.97 -13.52 -32.62
N VAL A 146 -10.53 -14.09 -31.52
CA VAL A 146 -9.61 -15.25 -31.51
C VAL A 146 -10.44 -16.54 -31.56
N LYS A 147 -10.30 -17.32 -32.63
CA LYS A 147 -11.08 -18.55 -32.83
C LYS A 147 -10.64 -19.72 -31.97
N THR A 148 -9.38 -19.73 -31.52
CA THR A 148 -8.78 -20.83 -30.78
C THR A 148 -7.62 -20.31 -29.96
N PHE A 149 -7.69 -20.51 -28.63
CA PHE A 149 -6.56 -20.28 -27.73
C PHE A 149 -5.80 -21.59 -27.55
N SER A 150 -4.46 -21.54 -27.55
CA SER A 150 -3.63 -22.74 -27.46
C SER A 150 -2.27 -22.45 -26.83
N GLY A 151 -1.58 -23.51 -26.39
CA GLY A 151 -0.29 -23.38 -25.70
C GLY A 151 -0.40 -22.48 -24.45
N PRO A 152 0.48 -21.47 -24.28
CA PRO A 152 0.44 -20.59 -23.11
C PRO A 152 -0.84 -19.73 -23.03
N TYR A 153 -1.56 -19.56 -24.14
CA TYR A 153 -2.81 -18.79 -24.18
C TYR A 153 -4.04 -19.61 -23.81
N ALA A 154 -3.94 -20.93 -23.69
CA ALA A 154 -5.10 -21.83 -23.60
C ALA A 154 -6.10 -21.46 -22.49
N PHE A 155 -5.60 -20.98 -21.34
CA PHE A 155 -6.44 -20.54 -20.22
C PHE A 155 -7.39 -19.38 -20.57
N LEU A 156 -7.09 -18.58 -21.60
CA LEU A 156 -7.94 -17.46 -22.04
C LEU A 156 -9.25 -17.93 -22.68
N ALA A 157 -9.36 -19.20 -23.10
CA ALA A 157 -10.61 -19.75 -23.62
C ALA A 157 -11.72 -19.74 -22.55
N ASP A 158 -11.36 -20.06 -21.31
CA ASP A 158 -12.27 -20.20 -20.17
C ASP A 158 -12.10 -19.06 -19.14
N TYR A 159 -11.25 -18.07 -19.42
CA TYR A 159 -11.02 -16.94 -18.52
C TYR A 159 -12.21 -15.96 -18.55
N GLU A 160 -12.99 -15.94 -17.47
CA GLU A 160 -13.99 -14.91 -17.23
C GLU A 160 -13.40 -13.75 -16.44
N TYR A 161 -13.68 -12.52 -16.86
CA TYR A 161 -13.27 -11.33 -16.12
C TYR A 161 -14.20 -11.14 -14.89
N THR A 162 -13.70 -11.51 -13.71
CA THR A 162 -14.45 -11.47 -12.44
C THR A 162 -13.86 -10.53 -11.38
N LEU A 163 -12.86 -9.72 -11.74
CA LEU A 163 -12.29 -8.71 -10.85
C LEU A 163 -13.31 -7.61 -10.56
N GLY A 164 -13.24 -7.03 -9.35
CA GLY A 164 -14.11 -5.94 -8.93
C GLY A 164 -13.64 -4.57 -9.41
N ALA A 165 -13.91 -3.55 -8.60
CA ALA A 165 -13.54 -2.18 -8.90
C ALA A 165 -13.22 -1.40 -7.61
N ASP A 166 -12.06 -0.75 -7.56
CA ASP A 166 -11.57 0.19 -6.55
C ASP A 166 -11.36 -0.35 -5.11
N GLN A 167 -12.06 -1.42 -4.72
CA GLN A 167 -12.04 -2.01 -3.38
C GLN A 167 -10.73 -2.75 -3.07
N LEU A 168 -10.42 -2.84 -1.77
CA LEU A 168 -9.34 -3.69 -1.27
C LEU A 168 -9.67 -5.17 -1.56
N THR A 169 -8.65 -6.00 -1.81
CA THR A 169 -8.86 -7.46 -1.88
C THR A 169 -8.64 -8.08 -0.51
N LEU A 170 -9.14 -9.30 -0.28
CA LEU A 170 -8.86 -10.09 0.93
C LEU A 170 -7.34 -10.31 1.16
N PHE A 171 -6.56 -10.35 0.07
CA PHE A 171 -5.10 -10.39 0.15
C PHE A 171 -4.55 -9.02 0.62
N GLY A 172 -5.12 -7.91 0.16
CA GLY A 172 -4.82 -6.55 0.62
C GLY A 172 -5.13 -6.30 2.09
N GLU A 173 -6.29 -6.76 2.58
CA GLU A 173 -6.65 -6.74 4.01
C GLU A 173 -5.56 -7.43 4.85
N LYS A 174 -5.17 -8.64 4.43
CA LYS A 174 -4.12 -9.44 5.08
C LYS A 174 -2.75 -8.76 5.05
N SER A 175 -2.34 -8.15 3.95
CA SER A 175 -1.10 -7.35 3.86
C SER A 175 -1.08 -6.18 4.83
N MET A 176 -2.23 -5.55 5.08
CA MET A 176 -2.34 -4.46 6.04
C MET A 176 -2.31 -4.95 7.49
N ILE A 177 -2.94 -6.09 7.80
CA ILE A 177 -2.78 -6.79 9.09
C ILE A 177 -1.31 -7.15 9.32
N HIS A 178 -0.63 -7.74 8.33
CA HIS A 178 0.81 -8.02 8.37
C HIS A 178 1.65 -6.76 8.66
N SER A 179 1.35 -5.63 8.01
CA SER A 179 2.02 -4.34 8.25
C SER A 179 1.81 -3.83 9.68
N GLY A 180 0.60 -4.00 10.25
CA GLY A 180 0.30 -3.67 11.64
C GLY A 180 1.10 -4.49 12.65
N ILE A 181 1.16 -5.81 12.43
CA ILE A 181 1.97 -6.74 13.24
C ILE A 181 3.46 -6.37 13.16
N GLN A 182 3.98 -6.14 11.94
CA GLN A 182 5.38 -5.79 11.71
C GLN A 182 5.76 -4.48 12.42
N PHE A 183 4.89 -3.46 12.36
CA PHE A 183 5.11 -2.19 13.08
C PHE A 183 5.10 -2.37 14.59
N TYR A 184 4.19 -3.17 15.14
CA TYR A 184 4.21 -3.51 16.58
C TYR A 184 5.53 -4.18 16.96
N SER A 185 5.93 -5.25 16.27
CA SER A 185 7.17 -5.98 16.56
C SER A 185 8.41 -5.09 16.43
N ARG A 186 8.45 -4.20 15.43
CA ARG A 186 9.57 -3.27 15.20
C ARG A 186 9.70 -2.24 16.33
N TYR A 187 8.58 -1.77 16.88
CA TYR A 187 8.54 -0.70 17.88
C TYR A 187 8.01 -1.15 19.25
N GLU A 188 8.08 -2.45 19.57
CA GLU A 188 7.51 -3.10 20.78
C GLU A 188 7.75 -2.28 22.05
N ASN A 189 8.99 -1.82 22.26
CA ASN A 189 9.41 -1.01 23.41
C ASN A 189 8.64 0.32 23.59
N LEU A 190 8.09 0.89 22.52
CA LEU A 190 7.18 2.03 22.55
C LEU A 190 5.72 1.57 22.53
N ALA A 191 5.39 0.65 21.63
CA ALA A 191 4.04 0.19 21.32
C ALA A 191 3.33 -0.47 22.52
N LYS A 192 4.05 -1.22 23.36
CA LYS A 192 3.48 -1.85 24.56
C LYS A 192 2.96 -0.89 25.62
N THR A 193 3.33 0.39 25.56
CA THR A 193 2.85 1.46 26.47
C THR A 193 2.20 2.64 25.75
N THR A 194 2.03 2.57 24.43
CA THR A 194 1.54 3.68 23.61
C THR A 194 0.40 3.22 22.72
N THR A 195 -0.59 4.08 22.53
CA THR A 195 -1.61 3.94 21.47
C THR A 195 -1.21 4.84 20.31
N PRO A 196 -1.14 4.36 19.06
CA PRO A 196 -0.84 5.20 17.91
C PRO A 196 -1.96 6.22 17.68
N PHE A 197 -1.59 7.42 17.22
CA PHE A 197 -2.56 8.32 16.61
C PHE A 197 -2.68 7.99 15.12
N VAL A 198 -3.91 7.88 14.60
CA VAL A 198 -4.17 7.34 13.26
C VAL A 198 -4.95 8.34 12.39
N ARG A 199 -4.51 8.56 11.16
CA ARG A 199 -5.27 9.27 10.11
C ARG A 199 -5.33 8.45 8.83
N SER A 200 -6.39 8.65 8.05
CA SER A 200 -6.55 8.07 6.71
C SER A 200 -6.98 9.15 5.74
N SER A 201 -6.50 9.07 4.51
CA SER A 201 -7.17 9.75 3.41
C SER A 201 -8.56 9.14 3.18
N GLY A 202 -9.47 9.95 2.64
CA GLY A 202 -10.92 9.74 2.62
C GLY A 202 -11.45 8.90 1.46
N GLU A 203 -10.80 7.78 1.17
CA GLU A 203 -11.28 6.79 0.19
C GLU A 203 -11.37 5.40 0.84
N ASP A 204 -12.45 4.66 0.53
CA ASP A 204 -12.85 3.42 1.21
C ASP A 204 -11.68 2.44 1.43
N ARG A 205 -10.92 2.12 0.37
CA ARG A 205 -9.76 1.21 0.44
C ARG A 205 -8.64 1.67 1.37
N VAL A 206 -8.48 2.98 1.57
CA VAL A 206 -7.46 3.57 2.46
C VAL A 206 -7.94 3.49 3.90
N ILE A 207 -9.22 3.81 4.13
CA ILE A 207 -9.87 3.72 5.44
C ILE A 207 -9.88 2.25 5.92
N GLU A 208 -10.23 1.32 5.05
CA GLU A 208 -10.20 -0.13 5.31
C GLU A 208 -8.77 -0.64 5.53
N SER A 209 -7.79 -0.12 4.79
CA SER A 209 -6.38 -0.44 5.03
C SER A 209 -5.90 0.04 6.40
N ALA A 210 -6.33 1.24 6.83
CA ALA A 210 -6.06 1.74 8.17
C ALA A 210 -6.72 0.86 9.25
N GLN A 211 -7.97 0.46 9.06
CA GLN A 211 -8.69 -0.44 9.97
C GLN A 211 -7.95 -1.78 10.12
N ASN A 212 -7.62 -2.45 9.01
CA ASN A 212 -6.88 -3.71 9.00
C ASN A 212 -5.48 -3.59 9.63
N TRP A 213 -4.77 -2.48 9.40
CA TRP A 213 -3.51 -2.21 10.09
C TRP A 213 -3.69 -2.05 11.61
N THR A 214 -4.73 -1.33 12.07
CA THR A 214 -4.99 -1.20 13.51
C THR A 214 -5.37 -2.52 14.16
N MET A 215 -6.04 -3.42 13.41
CA MET A 215 -6.33 -4.79 13.84
C MET A 215 -5.02 -5.58 14.05
N GLY A 216 -4.15 -5.63 13.04
CA GLY A 216 -2.87 -6.36 13.16
C GLY A 216 -1.94 -5.81 14.26
N PHE A 217 -1.90 -4.49 14.44
CA PHE A 217 -1.16 -3.87 15.55
C PHE A 217 -1.76 -4.25 16.92
N HIS A 218 -3.09 -4.25 17.04
CA HIS A 218 -3.80 -4.65 18.26
C HIS A 218 -3.57 -6.14 18.60
N GLU A 219 -3.69 -7.03 17.61
CA GLU A 219 -3.44 -8.46 17.79
C GLU A 219 -2.01 -8.74 18.28
N ALA A 220 -1.01 -8.13 17.66
CA ALA A 220 0.37 -8.25 18.07
C ALA A 220 0.62 -7.72 19.50
N LYS A 221 -0.06 -6.63 19.88
CA LYS A 221 0.01 -6.05 21.23
C LYS A 221 -0.63 -6.93 22.29
N VAL A 222 -1.80 -7.52 22.02
CA VAL A 222 -2.49 -8.43 22.95
C VAL A 222 -1.76 -9.77 23.07
N ALA A 223 -1.07 -10.22 22.01
CA ALA A 223 -0.25 -11.43 22.04
C ALA A 223 1.07 -11.26 22.83
N ASP A 224 1.57 -10.03 22.99
CA ASP A 224 2.79 -9.73 23.73
C ASP A 224 2.59 -9.87 25.25
N ARG A 225 3.14 -10.95 25.80
CA ARG A 225 3.11 -11.28 27.24
C ARG A 225 3.84 -10.27 28.14
N SER A 226 4.61 -9.34 27.58
CA SER A 226 5.20 -8.23 28.33
C SER A 226 4.21 -7.08 28.57
N THR A 227 3.08 -7.06 27.86
CA THR A 227 1.95 -6.18 28.15
C THR A 227 1.18 -6.70 29.37
N SER A 228 1.06 -5.87 30.40
CA SER A 228 0.38 -6.22 31.66
C SER A 228 -1.10 -5.82 31.71
N HIS A 229 -1.60 -5.16 30.66
CA HIS A 229 -2.88 -4.43 30.68
C HIS A 229 -3.73 -4.64 29.42
N GLY A 230 -3.34 -5.58 28.54
CA GLY A 230 -3.93 -5.71 27.21
C GLY A 230 -3.81 -4.41 26.41
N ASP A 231 -4.83 -4.10 25.61
CA ASP A 231 -4.86 -2.88 24.80
C ASP A 231 -6.20 -2.14 24.89
N ALA A 232 -6.44 -1.51 26.04
CA ALA A 232 -7.65 -0.75 26.33
C ALA A 232 -7.87 0.51 25.45
N GLY A 233 -6.93 0.82 24.53
CA GLY A 233 -7.11 1.89 23.56
C GLY A 233 -7.91 1.48 22.32
N TYR A 234 -8.08 0.18 22.07
CA TYR A 234 -8.77 -0.34 20.89
C TYR A 234 -10.30 -0.34 21.04
N PRO A 235 -11.09 0.00 20.00
CA PRO A 235 -10.67 0.41 18.65
C PRO A 235 -10.05 1.81 18.62
N TYR A 236 -8.98 1.99 17.84
CA TYR A 236 -8.32 3.28 17.70
C TYR A 236 -9.15 4.23 16.81
N SER A 237 -9.31 5.47 17.22
CA SER A 237 -9.92 6.50 16.37
C SER A 237 -9.05 6.80 15.16
N ILE A 238 -9.66 6.77 13.98
CA ILE A 238 -9.05 7.16 12.70
C ILE A 238 -9.62 8.51 12.28
N VAL A 239 -8.78 9.53 12.13
CA VAL A 239 -9.20 10.81 11.53
C VAL A 239 -9.21 10.65 10.02
N VAL A 240 -10.39 10.68 9.43
CA VAL A 240 -10.57 10.60 7.96
C VAL A 240 -10.50 12.00 7.37
N ILE A 241 -9.58 12.23 6.43
CA ILE A 241 -9.41 13.51 5.73
C ILE A 241 -10.06 13.40 4.34
N PRO A 242 -11.11 14.18 4.01
CA PRO A 242 -11.84 14.01 2.76
C PRO A 242 -10.98 14.19 1.49
N GLU A 243 -11.32 13.43 0.45
CA GLU A 243 -10.76 13.57 -0.92
C GLU A 243 -11.69 14.32 -1.88
N THR A 244 -12.71 14.99 -1.36
CA THR A 244 -13.63 15.83 -2.15
C THR A 244 -12.93 17.08 -2.69
N ASP A 245 -13.29 17.53 -3.89
CA ASP A 245 -12.79 18.75 -4.52
C ASP A 245 -12.72 19.94 -3.54
N GLY A 246 -11.57 20.62 -3.51
CA GLY A 246 -11.32 21.76 -2.61
C GLY A 246 -11.00 21.39 -1.15
N SER A 247 -10.99 20.10 -0.78
CA SER A 247 -10.51 19.64 0.53
C SER A 247 -8.99 19.73 0.61
N ASN A 248 -8.47 20.53 1.55
CA ASN A 248 -7.05 20.49 1.91
C ASN A 248 -6.74 19.16 2.61
N ASN A 249 -5.97 18.31 1.94
CA ASN A 249 -5.58 16.98 2.40
C ASN A 249 -4.08 16.77 2.15
N THR A 250 -3.34 16.39 3.19
CA THR A 250 -1.89 16.09 3.11
C THR A 250 -1.60 14.65 2.70
N LEU A 251 -2.63 13.80 2.66
CA LEU A 251 -2.57 12.37 2.35
C LEU A 251 -3.14 12.04 0.94
N ASN A 252 -3.74 13.01 0.24
CA ASN A 252 -4.10 12.92 -1.18
C ASN A 252 -3.82 14.26 -1.89
N HIS A 253 -3.41 14.23 -3.16
CA HIS A 253 -3.28 15.44 -3.98
C HIS A 253 -4.65 15.87 -4.56
N GLY A 254 -4.78 17.10 -5.04
CA GLY A 254 -6.02 17.55 -5.68
C GLY A 254 -6.26 19.07 -5.71
N THR A 255 -5.68 19.84 -4.77
CA THR A 255 -5.94 21.29 -4.68
C THR A 255 -5.00 22.17 -5.51
N CYS A 256 -3.92 21.63 -6.08
CA CYS A 256 -2.95 22.39 -6.88
C CYS A 256 -3.34 22.43 -8.37
N THR A 257 -4.12 23.42 -8.80
CA THR A 257 -4.74 23.48 -10.14
C THR A 257 -3.77 23.27 -11.30
N ASN A 258 -2.60 23.93 -11.30
CA ASN A 258 -1.59 23.82 -12.35
C ASN A 258 -0.81 22.49 -12.34
N PHE A 259 -0.89 21.71 -11.26
CA PHE A 259 -0.39 20.33 -11.22
C PHE A 259 -1.44 19.37 -11.80
N GLU A 260 -2.69 19.42 -11.32
CA GLU A 260 -3.76 18.50 -11.78
C GLU A 260 -4.14 18.72 -13.26
N ASN A 261 -4.11 19.96 -13.74
CA ASN A 261 -4.43 20.33 -15.13
C ASN A 261 -3.16 20.61 -15.96
N GLY A 262 -1.98 20.28 -15.44
CA GLY A 262 -0.70 20.50 -16.09
C GLY A 262 -0.46 19.58 -17.30
N PRO A 263 0.68 19.74 -17.99
CA PRO A 263 1.08 18.81 -19.06
C PRO A 263 1.23 17.38 -18.52
N ASP A 264 0.70 16.38 -19.23
CA ASP A 264 0.84 14.97 -18.89
C ASP A 264 2.27 14.45 -19.15
N THR A 265 3.19 14.82 -18.26
CA THR A 265 4.60 14.39 -18.26
C THR A 265 4.73 12.90 -18.00
N SER A 266 3.84 12.32 -17.17
CA SER A 266 3.76 10.88 -16.90
C SER A 266 3.47 10.09 -18.17
N GLY A 267 2.32 10.33 -18.81
CA GLY A 267 1.89 9.66 -20.03
C GLY A 267 2.82 9.94 -21.21
N SER A 268 3.45 11.12 -21.28
CA SER A 268 4.48 11.43 -22.29
C SER A 268 5.73 10.54 -22.15
N ALA A 269 6.27 10.41 -20.92
CA ALA A 269 7.41 9.56 -20.65
C ALA A 269 7.09 8.07 -20.83
N GLN A 270 5.92 7.64 -20.33
CA GLN A 270 5.40 6.29 -20.50
C GLN A 270 5.16 5.93 -21.98
N SER A 271 4.65 6.85 -22.79
CA SER A 271 4.42 6.63 -24.22
C SER A 271 5.73 6.50 -25.00
N THR A 272 6.73 7.32 -24.67
CA THR A 272 8.09 7.23 -25.26
C THR A 272 8.71 5.88 -24.98
N TRP A 273 8.59 5.39 -23.73
CA TRP A 273 9.13 4.10 -23.34
C TRP A 273 8.35 2.92 -23.94
N ALA A 274 7.02 2.94 -23.88
CA ALA A 274 6.16 1.90 -24.46
C ALA A 274 6.40 1.69 -25.96
N ALA A 275 6.68 2.75 -26.72
CA ALA A 275 7.02 2.67 -28.13
C ALA A 275 8.31 1.86 -28.42
N LEU A 276 9.19 1.67 -27.42
CA LEU A 276 10.41 0.89 -27.55
C LEU A 276 10.19 -0.60 -27.21
N PHE A 277 9.52 -0.90 -26.10
CA PHE A 277 9.48 -2.28 -25.57
C PHE A 277 8.20 -3.07 -25.87
N ILE A 278 7.06 -2.41 -26.12
CA ILE A 278 5.79 -3.10 -26.40
C ILE A 278 5.71 -3.72 -27.81
N PRO A 279 6.22 -3.12 -28.91
CA PRO A 279 5.99 -3.66 -30.26
C PRO A 279 6.41 -5.13 -30.46
N PRO A 280 7.56 -5.61 -29.93
CA PRO A 280 7.92 -7.04 -30.01
C PRO A 280 6.95 -7.95 -29.24
N ILE A 281 6.44 -7.50 -28.09
CA ILE A 281 5.46 -8.22 -27.26
C ILE A 281 4.12 -8.30 -28.00
N GLN A 282 3.63 -7.16 -28.48
CA GLN A 282 2.40 -7.03 -29.26
C GLN A 282 2.42 -7.92 -30.50
N ALA A 283 3.54 -7.96 -31.23
CA ALA A 283 3.73 -8.84 -32.38
C ALA A 283 3.66 -10.32 -31.99
N ARG A 284 4.32 -10.73 -30.89
CA ARG A 284 4.27 -12.11 -30.38
C ARG A 284 2.85 -12.52 -29.98
N LEU A 285 2.14 -11.69 -29.21
CA LEU A 285 0.79 -12.00 -28.76
C LEU A 285 -0.19 -12.11 -29.94
N ASN A 286 -0.11 -11.19 -30.91
CA ASN A 286 -0.97 -11.23 -32.10
C ASN A 286 -0.66 -12.41 -33.04
N ALA A 287 0.60 -12.87 -33.12
CA ALA A 287 0.97 -14.09 -33.84
C ALA A 287 0.51 -15.35 -33.10
N GLY A 288 0.58 -15.36 -31.76
CA GLY A 288 0.14 -16.46 -30.91
C GLY A 288 -1.38 -16.59 -30.77
N MET A 289 -2.12 -15.50 -30.97
CA MET A 289 -3.59 -15.44 -30.94
C MET A 289 -4.13 -14.84 -32.25
N PRO A 290 -4.12 -15.58 -33.38
CA PRO A 290 -4.57 -15.06 -34.67
C PRO A 290 -5.98 -14.48 -34.62
N GLY A 291 -6.09 -13.21 -34.99
CA GLY A 291 -7.33 -12.43 -34.93
C GLY A 291 -7.41 -11.42 -33.78
N ALA A 292 -6.60 -11.56 -32.72
CA ALA A 292 -6.67 -10.71 -31.53
C ALA A 292 -6.55 -9.20 -31.84
N ASN A 293 -5.63 -8.83 -32.75
CA ASN A 293 -5.35 -7.46 -33.17
C ASN A 293 -5.21 -6.49 -31.97
N LEU A 294 -4.44 -6.91 -30.95
CA LEU A 294 -4.11 -6.13 -29.78
C LEU A 294 -3.34 -4.86 -30.19
N SER A 295 -3.76 -3.73 -29.66
CA SER A 295 -3.01 -2.47 -29.70
C SER A 295 -1.84 -2.47 -28.69
N VAL A 296 -1.02 -1.42 -28.71
CA VAL A 296 -0.01 -1.16 -27.66
C VAL A 296 -0.68 -1.11 -26.29
N THR A 297 -1.79 -0.38 -26.18
CA THR A 297 -2.58 -0.25 -24.95
C THR A 297 -3.19 -1.57 -24.48
N ASP A 298 -3.79 -2.36 -25.38
CA ASP A 298 -4.28 -3.71 -25.05
C ASP A 298 -3.13 -4.61 -24.55
N THR A 299 -1.93 -4.48 -25.12
CA THR A 299 -0.76 -5.28 -24.72
C THR A 299 -0.31 -4.92 -23.31
N ILE A 300 -0.31 -3.64 -22.95
CA ILE A 300 -0.05 -3.19 -21.57
C ILE A 300 -1.15 -3.70 -20.63
N TYR A 301 -2.43 -3.66 -21.04
CA TYR A 301 -3.53 -4.19 -20.22
C TYR A 301 -3.43 -5.70 -19.97
N MET A 302 -2.91 -6.47 -20.95
CA MET A 302 -2.59 -7.89 -20.75
C MET A 302 -1.44 -8.08 -19.74
N MET A 303 -0.52 -7.12 -19.60
CA MET A 303 0.47 -7.10 -18.51
C MET A 303 -0.17 -6.71 -17.18
N ASP A 304 -0.99 -5.64 -17.12
CA ASP A 304 -1.72 -5.22 -15.91
C ASP A 304 -2.56 -6.36 -15.31
N LEU A 305 -3.14 -7.24 -16.14
CA LEU A 305 -3.94 -8.39 -15.69
C LEU A 305 -3.14 -9.44 -14.90
N CYS A 306 -1.80 -9.46 -14.96
CA CYS A 306 -0.97 -10.35 -14.15
C CYS A 306 -1.00 -10.00 -12.64
N PRO A 307 -0.60 -8.80 -12.19
CA PRO A 307 -0.71 -8.43 -10.78
C PRO A 307 -2.16 -8.47 -10.28
N PHE A 308 -3.13 -7.90 -11.00
CA PHE A 308 -4.51 -7.81 -10.52
C PHE A 308 -5.17 -9.18 -10.31
N ASN A 309 -5.03 -10.13 -11.23
CA ASN A 309 -5.53 -11.50 -11.00
C ASN A 309 -4.74 -12.26 -9.92
N THR A 310 -3.46 -11.91 -9.71
CA THR A 310 -2.67 -12.50 -8.62
C THR A 310 -3.19 -12.06 -7.25
N VAL A 311 -3.45 -10.77 -7.05
CA VAL A 311 -3.84 -10.21 -5.75
C VAL A 311 -5.34 -10.31 -5.46
N ALA A 312 -6.18 -10.58 -6.46
CA ALA A 312 -7.57 -10.98 -6.28
C ALA A 312 -7.71 -12.44 -5.78
N ASN A 313 -6.65 -13.25 -5.89
CA ASN A 313 -6.60 -14.57 -5.27
C ASN A 313 -6.20 -14.44 -3.78
N GLU A 314 -6.99 -15.00 -2.86
CA GLU A 314 -6.74 -14.92 -1.41
C GLU A 314 -5.35 -15.41 -0.96
N ASN A 315 -4.77 -16.37 -1.69
CA ASN A 315 -3.44 -16.91 -1.41
C ASN A 315 -2.31 -16.15 -2.14
N GLY A 316 -2.64 -15.12 -2.93
CA GLY A 316 -1.69 -14.43 -3.80
C GLY A 316 -1.09 -15.36 -4.86
N THR A 317 -1.87 -16.29 -5.43
CA THR A 317 -1.34 -17.25 -6.42
C THR A 317 -1.04 -16.53 -7.74
N ILE A 318 0.23 -16.63 -8.21
CA ILE A 318 0.68 -15.97 -9.45
C ILE A 318 -0.22 -16.34 -10.63
N SER A 319 -0.80 -15.32 -11.26
CA SER A 319 -1.74 -15.44 -12.38
C SER A 319 -1.11 -16.06 -13.64
N PRO A 320 -1.85 -16.89 -14.42
CA PRO A 320 -1.40 -17.37 -15.73
C PRO A 320 -1.07 -16.28 -16.75
N PHE A 321 -1.66 -15.07 -16.61
CA PHE A 321 -1.28 -13.90 -17.42
C PHE A 321 0.21 -13.56 -17.27
N CYS A 322 0.81 -13.85 -16.12
CA CYS A 322 2.21 -13.54 -15.84
C CYS A 322 3.20 -14.33 -16.72
N ASP A 323 2.81 -15.54 -17.15
CA ASP A 323 3.61 -16.43 -17.98
C ASP A 323 3.49 -16.16 -19.50
N LEU A 324 2.65 -15.19 -19.89
CA LEU A 324 2.61 -14.67 -21.27
C LEU A 324 3.80 -13.76 -21.61
N PHE A 325 4.56 -13.33 -20.59
CA PHE A 325 5.63 -12.35 -20.68
C PHE A 325 6.93 -12.90 -20.08
N SER A 326 8.06 -12.55 -20.69
CA SER A 326 9.37 -12.97 -20.20
C SER A 326 9.82 -12.11 -19.01
N LYS A 327 10.77 -12.62 -18.20
CA LYS A 327 11.37 -11.85 -17.10
C LYS A 327 11.90 -10.49 -17.57
N ASN A 328 12.59 -10.45 -18.71
CA ASN A 328 13.11 -9.21 -19.28
C ASN A 328 12.00 -8.20 -19.61
N GLU A 329 10.83 -8.66 -20.06
CA GLU A 329 9.67 -7.80 -20.34
C GLU A 329 9.05 -7.27 -19.04
N TRP A 330 9.06 -8.05 -17.96
CA TRP A 330 8.71 -7.56 -16.62
C TRP A 330 9.67 -6.47 -16.13
N HIS A 331 10.98 -6.58 -16.39
CA HIS A 331 11.91 -5.47 -16.15
C HIS A 331 11.54 -4.20 -16.96
N GLN A 332 11.13 -4.33 -18.23
CA GLN A 332 10.68 -3.18 -19.03
C GLN A 332 9.38 -2.56 -18.47
N TYR A 333 8.45 -3.38 -18.00
CA TYR A 333 7.19 -2.95 -17.39
C TYR A 333 7.39 -2.28 -16.03
N ALA A 334 8.26 -2.83 -15.16
CA ALA A 334 8.66 -2.17 -13.92
C ALA A 334 9.21 -0.76 -14.17
N TYR A 335 9.98 -0.58 -15.26
CA TYR A 335 10.50 0.72 -15.66
C TYR A 335 9.42 1.62 -16.27
N TYR A 336 8.47 1.09 -17.04
CA TYR A 336 7.28 1.81 -17.52
C TYR A 336 6.47 2.42 -16.37
N GLU A 337 6.18 1.63 -15.34
CA GLU A 337 5.47 2.10 -14.14
C GLU A 337 6.31 3.07 -13.30
N THR A 338 7.63 2.83 -13.21
CA THR A 338 8.58 3.74 -12.56
C THR A 338 8.63 5.11 -13.24
N LEU A 339 8.61 5.16 -14.58
CA LEU A 339 8.55 6.43 -15.32
C LEU A 339 7.24 7.17 -15.05
N GLY A 340 6.11 6.46 -14.96
CA GLY A 340 4.82 7.06 -14.60
C GLY A 340 4.85 7.73 -13.24
N LYS A 341 5.36 7.06 -12.20
CA LYS A 341 5.51 7.67 -10.87
C LYS A 341 6.56 8.80 -10.85
N TYR A 342 7.69 8.63 -11.55
CA TYR A 342 8.76 9.63 -11.56
C TYR A 342 8.36 10.94 -12.24
N TYR A 343 7.76 10.84 -13.43
CA TYR A 343 7.32 11.97 -14.23
C TYR A 343 5.92 12.47 -13.89
N GLY A 344 5.13 11.72 -13.12
CA GLY A 344 3.86 12.17 -12.55
C GLY A 344 4.05 12.96 -11.25
N TYR A 345 4.74 12.37 -10.26
CA TYR A 345 4.66 12.81 -8.85
C TYR A 345 6.01 13.07 -8.19
N SER A 346 7.13 12.65 -8.81
CA SER A 346 8.50 12.89 -8.32
C SER A 346 9.18 14.04 -9.11
N TYR A 347 10.51 14.11 -9.04
CA TYR A 347 11.35 15.13 -9.67
C TYR A 347 11.22 15.24 -11.20
N GLY A 348 10.62 14.26 -11.88
CA GLY A 348 10.30 14.36 -13.30
C GLY A 348 9.13 15.32 -13.60
N ASN A 349 8.27 15.58 -12.61
CA ASN A 349 7.26 16.64 -12.66
C ASN A 349 7.80 17.92 -11.96
N PRO A 350 7.82 19.09 -12.62
CA PRO A 350 8.23 20.35 -12.00
C PRO A 350 7.49 20.72 -10.70
N MET A 351 6.26 20.22 -10.53
CA MET A 351 5.36 20.45 -9.40
C MET A 351 5.08 19.19 -8.57
N GLY A 352 5.69 18.04 -8.91
CA GLY A 352 5.50 16.77 -8.18
C GLY A 352 5.89 16.86 -6.70
N PRO A 353 7.13 17.25 -6.36
CA PRO A 353 7.56 17.40 -4.96
C PRO A 353 6.73 18.43 -4.17
N THR A 354 6.13 19.42 -4.84
CA THR A 354 5.27 20.43 -4.19
C THR A 354 4.04 19.80 -3.54
N GLN A 355 3.50 18.70 -4.07
CA GLN A 355 2.29 18.06 -3.52
C GLN A 355 2.54 17.37 -2.16
N GLY A 356 3.79 17.05 -1.84
CA GLY A 356 4.16 16.42 -0.56
C GLY A 356 4.47 17.41 0.57
N VAL A 357 4.42 18.72 0.32
CA VAL A 357 4.94 19.74 1.24
C VAL A 357 4.17 19.81 2.56
N GLY A 358 2.84 19.84 2.52
CA GLY A 358 2.00 19.92 3.73
C GLY A 358 2.29 18.79 4.71
N PHE A 359 2.39 17.55 4.23
CA PHE A 359 2.76 16.39 5.06
C PHE A 359 4.17 16.49 5.65
N VAL A 360 5.14 17.05 4.91
CA VAL A 360 6.50 17.25 5.46
C VAL A 360 6.49 18.33 6.55
N ASN A 361 5.66 19.36 6.44
CA ASN A 361 5.48 20.39 7.47
C ASN A 361 4.73 19.84 8.71
N GLU A 362 3.76 18.95 8.53
CA GLU A 362 3.16 18.16 9.62
C GLU A 362 4.18 17.22 10.31
N LEU A 363 5.01 16.52 9.53
CA LEU A 363 6.07 15.65 10.06
C LEU A 363 7.08 16.46 10.87
N ILE A 364 7.50 17.63 10.39
CA ILE A 364 8.34 18.57 11.14
C ILE A 364 7.68 18.91 12.47
N ALA A 365 6.42 19.34 12.46
CA ALA A 365 5.65 19.70 13.66
C ALA A 365 5.64 18.57 14.72
N ARG A 366 5.39 17.33 14.28
CA ARG A 366 5.38 16.12 15.14
C ARG A 366 6.77 15.77 15.68
N LEU A 367 7.84 15.96 14.88
CA LEU A 367 9.21 15.69 15.28
C LEU A 367 9.75 16.72 16.29
N THR A 368 9.31 17.98 16.20
CA THR A 368 9.76 19.10 17.05
C THR A 368 8.81 19.48 18.19
N ASP A 369 7.63 18.86 18.27
CA ASP A 369 6.57 19.20 19.25
C ASP A 369 6.12 20.68 19.17
N THR A 370 5.98 21.19 17.95
CA THR A 370 5.57 22.58 17.68
C THR A 370 4.39 22.63 16.71
N PRO A 371 3.53 23.67 16.74
CA PRO A 371 2.43 23.83 15.77
C PRO A 371 2.90 23.74 14.31
N VAL A 372 2.02 23.22 13.45
CA VAL A 372 2.23 23.16 12.00
C VAL A 372 2.43 24.58 11.44
N LYS A 373 3.33 24.70 10.46
CA LYS A 373 3.60 25.93 9.71
C LYS A 373 3.69 25.55 8.24
N ASP A 374 2.62 25.85 7.53
CA ASP A 374 2.40 25.46 6.14
C ASP A 374 1.32 26.38 5.58
N GLU A 375 1.38 26.68 4.28
CA GLU A 375 0.32 27.40 3.55
C GLU A 375 0.01 26.64 2.24
N THR A 376 0.06 25.30 2.28
CA THR A 376 -0.05 24.41 1.11
C THR A 376 -1.30 23.53 1.16
N SER A 377 -1.14 22.23 1.42
CA SER A 377 -2.22 21.23 1.47
C SER A 377 -2.69 20.90 2.89
N THR A 378 -2.16 21.56 3.93
CA THR A 378 -2.65 21.39 5.31
C THR A 378 -4.04 22.00 5.53
N ASN A 379 -4.79 21.40 6.46
CA ASN A 379 -6.07 21.95 6.91
C ASN A 379 -5.89 22.54 8.31
N HIS A 380 -5.82 23.87 8.39
CA HIS A 380 -5.54 24.57 9.66
C HIS A 380 -6.58 24.30 10.77
N THR A 381 -7.82 23.90 10.43
CA THR A 381 -8.82 23.50 11.43
C THR A 381 -8.51 22.13 12.04
N LEU A 382 -8.04 21.18 11.23
CA LEU A 382 -7.59 19.87 11.71
C LEU A 382 -6.27 19.98 12.47
N ASP A 383 -5.31 20.72 11.92
CA ASP A 383 -3.94 20.81 12.45
C ASP A 383 -3.81 21.75 13.67
N GLY A 384 -4.72 22.72 13.79
CA GLY A 384 -4.84 23.59 14.96
C GLY A 384 -5.49 22.92 16.18
N ASN A 385 -6.10 21.74 16.01
CA ASN A 385 -6.86 21.06 17.05
C ASN A 385 -6.17 19.78 17.55
N ARG A 386 -5.86 19.71 18.85
CA ARG A 386 -5.18 18.56 19.49
C ARG A 386 -5.96 17.24 19.41
N GLY A 387 -7.26 17.25 19.11
CA GLY A 387 -8.05 16.04 18.87
C GLY A 387 -7.78 15.40 17.50
N THR A 388 -7.48 16.23 16.49
CA THR A 388 -7.27 15.84 15.09
C THR A 388 -5.81 15.92 14.63
N PHE A 389 -4.96 16.61 15.38
CA PHE A 389 -3.51 16.63 15.22
C PHE A 389 -2.80 16.77 16.58
N PRO A 390 -2.74 15.70 17.39
CA PRO A 390 -2.06 15.72 18.68
C PRO A 390 -0.53 15.74 18.49
N LEU A 391 0.13 16.79 18.98
CA LEU A 391 1.58 16.81 19.14
C LEU A 391 2.01 15.98 20.38
N GLY A 392 3.32 15.71 20.51
CA GLY A 392 3.89 15.00 21.66
C GLY A 392 3.58 13.50 21.78
N ARG A 393 2.86 12.89 20.83
CA ARG A 393 2.72 11.42 20.76
C ARG A 393 4.03 10.76 20.33
N LYS A 394 4.20 9.47 20.63
CA LYS A 394 5.39 8.69 20.24
C LYS A 394 5.17 7.84 18.99
N LEU A 395 3.93 7.54 18.64
CA LEU A 395 3.55 6.69 17.50
C LEU A 395 2.47 7.40 16.69
N TYR A 396 2.69 7.54 15.39
CA TYR A 396 1.75 8.10 14.41
C TYR A 396 1.64 7.14 13.23
N ALA A 397 0.43 6.99 12.68
CA ALA A 397 0.16 6.21 11.48
C ALA A 397 -0.76 6.98 10.53
N ASP A 398 -0.27 7.30 9.34
CA ASP A 398 -1.04 7.97 8.29
C ASP A 398 -1.17 7.05 7.07
N PHE A 399 -2.39 6.92 6.52
CA PHE A 399 -2.70 6.07 5.36
C PHE A 399 -3.06 6.91 4.13
N SER A 400 -2.43 6.60 2.99
CA SER A 400 -2.35 7.46 1.80
C SER A 400 -2.26 6.62 0.49
N HIS A 401 -1.96 7.29 -0.63
CA HIS A 401 -1.83 6.74 -1.98
C HIS A 401 -0.38 6.73 -2.45
N ASP A 402 -0.08 5.88 -3.43
CA ASP A 402 1.24 5.81 -4.08
C ASP A 402 1.67 7.14 -4.73
N ASN A 403 0.74 7.88 -5.33
CA ASN A 403 0.95 9.21 -5.89
C ASN A 403 1.49 10.19 -4.83
N THR A 404 0.73 10.39 -3.76
CA THR A 404 1.08 11.35 -2.69
C THR A 404 2.29 10.88 -1.89
N MET A 405 2.45 9.59 -1.62
CA MET A 405 3.69 9.06 -1.03
C MET A 405 4.92 9.35 -1.90
N THR A 406 4.82 9.22 -3.22
CA THR A 406 5.91 9.57 -4.15
C THR A 406 6.27 11.06 -4.05
N ALA A 407 5.26 11.93 -4.01
CA ALA A 407 5.45 13.38 -3.83
C ALA A 407 6.07 13.72 -2.47
N ILE A 408 5.63 13.08 -1.38
CA ILE A 408 6.17 13.24 -0.02
C ILE A 408 7.65 12.83 0.02
N PHE A 409 8.02 11.69 -0.56
CA PHE A 409 9.42 11.27 -0.60
C PHE A 409 10.30 12.28 -1.34
N ALA A 410 9.81 12.83 -2.46
CA ALA A 410 10.53 13.86 -3.19
C ALA A 410 10.59 15.21 -2.44
N ALA A 411 9.52 15.59 -1.71
CA ALA A 411 9.48 16.77 -0.85
C ALA A 411 10.47 16.68 0.33
N MET A 412 10.67 15.47 0.86
CA MET A 412 11.68 15.16 1.88
C MET A 412 13.13 15.17 1.35
N GLY A 413 13.34 15.24 0.03
CA GLY A 413 14.68 15.16 -0.58
C GLY A 413 15.20 13.73 -0.81
N LEU A 414 14.37 12.70 -0.62
CA LEU A 414 14.71 11.30 -0.89
C LEU A 414 14.74 11.05 -2.40
N TYR A 415 15.69 10.25 -2.88
CA TYR A 415 15.83 9.89 -4.30
C TYR A 415 16.04 11.08 -5.26
N ASN A 416 16.63 12.17 -4.75
CA ASN A 416 17.03 13.33 -5.56
C ASN A 416 18.28 13.01 -6.38
N ASN A 417 18.10 12.25 -7.45
CA ASN A 417 19.17 11.77 -8.30
C ASN A 417 19.74 12.92 -9.15
N SER A 418 21.07 13.00 -9.27
CA SER A 418 21.76 14.07 -10.02
C SER A 418 21.43 14.16 -11.52
N LYS A 419 20.74 13.16 -12.06
CA LYS A 419 20.22 13.10 -13.44
C LYS A 419 18.79 12.55 -13.42
N PRO A 420 17.86 13.14 -14.20
CA PRO A 420 16.53 12.55 -14.41
C PRO A 420 16.60 11.15 -15.01
N LEU A 421 15.59 10.32 -14.71
CA LEU A 421 15.47 8.98 -15.30
C LEU A 421 15.24 9.06 -16.82
N SER A 422 16.01 8.31 -17.61
CA SER A 422 15.85 8.31 -19.07
C SER A 422 14.53 7.64 -19.47
N ASN A 423 13.69 8.32 -20.25
CA ASN A 423 12.50 7.71 -20.87
C ASN A 423 12.83 6.86 -22.12
N THR A 424 14.11 6.71 -22.47
CA THR A 424 14.59 5.90 -23.62
C THR A 424 15.62 4.85 -23.23
N THR A 425 16.01 4.75 -21.96
CA THR A 425 16.98 3.76 -21.47
C THR A 425 16.55 3.25 -20.10
N LEU A 426 16.36 1.93 -19.97
CA LEU A 426 16.03 1.30 -18.69
C LEU A 426 17.12 1.57 -17.65
N THR A 427 16.70 2.00 -16.46
CA THR A 427 17.57 2.17 -15.29
C THR A 427 16.96 1.42 -14.11
N GLU A 428 17.61 0.32 -13.71
CA GLU A 428 17.20 -0.46 -12.54
C GLU A 428 17.32 0.34 -11.24
N ALA A 429 16.52 -0.02 -10.22
CA ALA A 429 16.48 0.68 -8.93
C ALA A 429 17.87 0.83 -8.29
N SER A 430 18.71 -0.21 -8.36
CA SER A 430 20.09 -0.20 -7.84
C SER A 430 21.04 0.76 -8.56
N ARG A 431 20.67 1.28 -9.74
CA ARG A 431 21.39 2.32 -10.50
C ARG A 431 20.68 3.68 -10.47
N ALA A 432 19.53 3.75 -9.79
CA ALA A 432 18.73 4.95 -9.57
C ALA A 432 18.65 5.30 -8.07
N ASP A 433 19.74 5.04 -7.32
CA ASP A 433 19.89 5.26 -5.88
C ASP A 433 18.81 4.60 -4.98
N GLY A 434 18.17 3.55 -5.51
CA GLY A 434 17.09 2.78 -4.91
C GLY A 434 15.68 3.22 -5.33
N TYR A 435 15.54 4.11 -6.30
CA TYR A 435 14.23 4.53 -6.81
C TYR A 435 13.68 3.57 -7.87
N SER A 436 12.53 2.98 -7.58
CA SER A 436 11.58 2.43 -8.56
C SER A 436 10.18 2.46 -7.96
N ALA A 437 9.13 2.36 -8.79
CA ALA A 437 7.76 2.29 -8.27
C ALA A 437 7.58 1.08 -7.32
N GLY A 438 8.15 -0.08 -7.66
CA GLY A 438 8.09 -1.30 -6.84
C GLY A 438 8.93 -1.26 -5.57
N TRP A 439 10.01 -0.47 -5.51
CA TRP A 439 10.81 -0.31 -4.28
C TRP A 439 10.28 0.79 -3.35
N THR A 440 9.53 1.76 -3.88
CA THR A 440 9.09 2.94 -3.11
C THR A 440 7.62 2.89 -2.74
N VAL A 441 6.74 2.56 -3.70
CA VAL A 441 5.27 2.61 -3.55
C VAL A 441 4.54 1.37 -4.11
N PRO A 442 4.95 0.13 -3.76
CA PRO A 442 4.13 -1.07 -4.00
C PRO A 442 2.76 -0.98 -3.28
N PHE A 443 1.89 -1.97 -3.46
CA PHE A 443 0.75 -2.15 -2.55
C PHE A 443 1.24 -2.40 -1.12
N ALA A 444 0.51 -1.92 -0.12
CA ALA A 444 0.90 -1.95 1.30
C ALA A 444 2.32 -1.38 1.57
N ALA A 445 2.82 -0.47 0.73
CA ALA A 445 4.09 0.22 0.95
C ALA A 445 4.10 0.96 2.28
N ARG A 446 5.24 0.99 2.96
CA ARG A 446 5.41 1.75 4.21
C ARG A 446 6.75 2.45 4.30
N ALA A 447 6.70 3.70 4.74
CA ALA A 447 7.87 4.46 5.16
C ALA A 447 7.81 4.75 6.65
N TYR A 448 8.94 4.54 7.33
CA TYR A 448 9.13 4.87 8.75
C TYR A 448 10.07 6.06 8.89
N VAL A 449 9.65 7.06 9.69
CA VAL A 449 10.53 8.11 10.19
C VAL A 449 10.70 7.90 11.70
N GLU A 450 11.92 7.57 12.11
CA GLU A 450 12.27 7.21 13.48
C GLU A 450 13.03 8.36 14.14
N LYS A 451 12.75 8.70 15.42
CA LYS A 451 13.72 9.38 16.29
C LYS A 451 14.36 8.37 17.25
N LEU A 452 15.66 8.50 17.45
CA LEU A 452 16.46 7.63 18.29
C LEU A 452 17.33 8.45 19.25
N GLN A 453 17.21 8.20 20.54
CA GLN A 453 18.19 8.67 21.52
C GLN A 453 19.31 7.64 21.65
N CYS A 454 20.55 8.04 21.38
CA CYS A 454 21.73 7.19 21.47
C CYS A 454 22.65 7.63 22.61
N LEU A 455 23.38 6.70 23.23
CA LEU A 455 24.41 6.99 24.21
C LEU A 455 25.50 7.91 23.62
N GLY A 456 25.90 8.94 24.38
CA GLY A 456 26.90 9.93 23.96
C GLY A 456 26.38 11.00 23.00
N GLN A 457 25.15 10.89 22.48
CA GLN A 457 24.52 11.92 21.66
C GLN A 457 23.69 12.87 22.54
N ARG A 458 23.92 14.17 22.42
CA ARG A 458 23.15 15.21 23.13
C ARG A 458 21.77 15.47 22.53
N GLU A 459 21.57 15.02 21.30
CA GLU A 459 20.40 15.29 20.48
C GLU A 459 19.85 13.97 19.94
N GLU A 460 18.54 13.90 19.74
CA GLU A 460 17.93 12.78 19.04
C GLU A 460 18.42 12.71 17.58
N LEU A 461 18.64 11.49 17.10
CA LEU A 461 18.98 11.22 15.71
C LEU A 461 17.72 10.79 14.95
N VAL A 462 17.61 11.14 13.67
CA VAL A 462 16.53 10.76 12.76
C VAL A 462 17.05 9.77 11.73
N ARG A 463 16.22 8.78 11.38
CA ARG A 463 16.44 7.85 10.25
C ARG A 463 15.15 7.67 9.47
N VAL A 464 15.27 7.55 8.15
CA VAL A 464 14.17 7.19 7.24
C VAL A 464 14.40 5.78 6.71
N ILE A 465 13.33 4.99 6.68
CA ILE A 465 13.31 3.62 6.15
C ILE A 465 12.10 3.52 5.21
N VAL A 466 12.28 3.04 3.99
CA VAL A 466 11.20 2.84 3.00
C VAL A 466 11.21 1.36 2.61
N ASN A 467 10.10 0.66 2.89
CA ASN A 467 9.94 -0.78 2.62
C ASN A 467 11.13 -1.63 3.11
N ASP A 468 11.57 -1.36 4.35
CA ASP A 468 12.75 -1.98 4.99
C ASP A 468 14.12 -1.73 4.32
N ARG A 469 14.20 -0.76 3.40
CA ARG A 469 15.46 -0.13 2.99
C ARG A 469 15.72 1.14 3.78
N VAL A 470 16.87 1.25 4.45
CA VAL A 470 17.33 2.54 5.03
C VAL A 470 17.64 3.50 3.88
N VAL A 471 17.09 4.71 3.93
CA VAL A 471 17.32 5.74 2.90
C VAL A 471 18.05 6.92 3.55
N PRO A 472 19.38 7.01 3.40
CA PRO A 472 20.14 8.18 3.87
C PRO A 472 19.68 9.46 3.16
N LEU A 473 19.70 10.57 3.89
CA LEU A 473 19.49 11.92 3.36
C LEU A 473 20.85 12.64 3.34
N PRO A 474 21.51 12.77 2.16
CA PRO A 474 22.82 13.41 2.08
C PRO A 474 22.82 14.84 2.63
N GLN A 475 21.70 15.55 2.51
CA GLN A 475 21.53 16.94 2.91
C GLN A 475 21.51 17.14 4.43
N CYS A 476 21.31 16.09 5.23
CA CYS A 476 21.37 16.16 6.70
C CYS A 476 22.67 15.60 7.31
N GLU A 477 23.68 15.25 6.49
CA GLU A 477 24.97 14.69 6.95
C GLU A 477 24.79 13.36 7.71
N CYS A 478 24.06 12.39 7.13
CA CYS A 478 23.91 11.05 7.70
C CYS A 478 25.26 10.36 7.99
N ASP A 479 25.34 9.68 9.12
CA ASP A 479 26.41 8.74 9.42
C ASP A 479 26.27 7.42 8.63
N GLY A 480 27.24 6.52 8.76
CA GLY A 480 27.22 5.20 8.10
C GLY A 480 26.09 4.25 8.53
N ARG A 481 25.19 4.66 9.43
CA ARG A 481 23.98 3.95 9.85
C ARG A 481 22.70 4.60 9.30
N GLY A 482 22.84 5.62 8.43
CA GLY A 482 21.73 6.40 7.89
C GLY A 482 21.10 7.35 8.91
N LEU A 483 21.79 7.64 10.01
CA LEU A 483 21.29 8.52 11.09
C LEU A 483 21.87 9.92 10.95
N CYS A 484 21.03 10.96 11.04
CA CYS A 484 21.48 12.35 11.18
C CYS A 484 20.84 13.04 12.39
N ARG A 485 21.43 14.13 12.86
CA ARG A 485 20.87 14.93 13.97
C ARG A 485 19.50 15.50 13.60
N LEU A 486 18.55 15.53 14.54
CA LEU A 486 17.20 16.09 14.33
C LEU A 486 17.26 17.51 13.74
N SER A 487 18.06 18.41 14.30
CA SER A 487 18.28 19.77 13.80
C SER A 487 18.77 19.81 12.35
N LYS A 488 19.66 18.87 11.95
CA LYS A 488 20.13 18.75 10.56
C LYS A 488 19.04 18.21 9.64
N PHE A 489 18.26 17.22 10.08
CA PHE A 489 17.10 16.70 9.35
C PHE A 489 16.05 17.81 9.10
N ILE A 490 15.64 18.55 10.14
CA ILE A 490 14.69 19.68 10.02
C ILE A 490 15.28 20.86 9.23
N SER A 491 16.60 21.00 9.18
CA SER A 491 17.27 21.99 8.32
C SER A 491 17.30 21.55 6.84
N SER A 492 17.42 20.26 6.55
CA SER A 492 17.39 19.74 5.17
C SER A 492 16.02 19.86 4.49
N MET A 493 14.93 19.94 5.25
CA MET A 493 13.57 20.17 4.74
C MET A 493 13.30 21.62 4.29
N GLY A 494 14.32 22.32 3.79
CA GLY A 494 14.23 23.72 3.38
C GLY A 494 13.21 23.99 2.27
N PHE A 495 13.03 23.03 1.35
CA PHE A 495 12.01 23.11 0.29
C PHE A 495 10.58 23.14 0.87
N ALA A 496 10.23 22.17 1.73
CA ALA A 496 8.91 22.11 2.35
C ALA A 496 8.63 23.32 3.27
N LYS A 497 9.63 23.73 4.06
CA LYS A 497 9.55 24.90 4.95
C LYS A 497 9.43 26.25 4.21
N ALA A 498 9.65 26.26 2.90
CA ALA A 498 9.45 27.40 2.01
C ALA A 498 8.15 27.28 1.19
N ASN A 499 7.23 26.38 1.56
CA ASN A 499 6.01 26.03 0.83
C ASN A 499 6.27 25.50 -0.60
N GLY A 500 7.45 24.94 -0.84
CA GLY A 500 7.85 24.34 -2.12
C GLY A 500 7.78 25.30 -3.30
N LYS A 501 6.85 25.04 -4.22
CA LYS A 501 6.44 25.94 -5.32
C LYS A 501 4.92 26.16 -5.31
N TRP A 502 4.28 26.17 -4.14
CA TRP A 502 2.82 26.23 -4.05
C TRP A 502 2.23 27.52 -4.63
N ASP A 503 3.03 28.59 -4.69
CA ASP A 503 2.74 29.83 -5.42
C ASP A 503 2.43 29.60 -6.92
N GLN A 504 3.00 28.56 -7.53
CA GLN A 504 2.81 28.19 -8.93
C GLN A 504 1.58 27.30 -9.17
N CYS A 505 0.82 26.92 -8.12
CA CYS A 505 -0.39 26.10 -8.27
C CYS A 505 -1.55 26.84 -8.93
N PHE A 506 -1.57 28.18 -8.90
CA PHE A 506 -2.72 29.02 -9.29
C PHE A 506 -2.35 30.23 -10.18
N SER A 507 -1.10 30.27 -10.66
CA SER A 507 -0.49 31.37 -11.43
C SER A 507 -0.70 31.23 -12.94
#